data_AF-A0A958QBT0-F1
#
_entry.id   AF-A0A958QBT0-F1
#
_cell.length_a   1.000
_cell.length_b   1.000
_cell.length_c   1.000
_cell.angle_alpha   90.00
_cell.angle_beta   90.00
_cell.angle_gamma   90.00
#
_symmetry.space_group_name_H-M   'P 1'
#
loop_
_entity.id
_entity.type
_entity.pdbx_description
1 polymer ?
#
loop_
_entity_poly.entity_id
_entity_poly.type
_entity_poly.pdbx_seq_one_letter_code
_entity_poly.pdbx_strand_id
1 'polypeptide(L)'
;MKITEEGMKLRNGTSFQGCVKAHYSQLVEMFGEPYTNPDNHKTDAEWIVSTPYGPATIYNYKNGYSYLGVSGLKLDEMDEWHVGGKNGESYEWIMQRLSSQL
;
A
#
# COMPACT_ATOMS: atom_id res chain seq x y z
N MET A 1 -12.64 5.28 0.18
CA MET A 1 -12.50 6.76 0.25
C MET A 1 -11.50 7.16 -0.83
N LYS A 2 -11.84 8.06 -1.76
CA LYS A 2 -10.88 8.47 -2.80
C LYS A 2 -9.75 9.28 -2.14
N ILE A 3 -8.50 8.90 -2.37
CA ILE A 3 -7.33 9.64 -1.87
C ILE A 3 -7.34 11.06 -2.48
N THR A 4 -7.24 12.08 -1.62
CA THR A 4 -7.19 13.49 -2.03
C THR A 4 -5.76 13.92 -2.37
N GLU A 5 -5.57 15.02 -3.11
CA GLU A 5 -4.23 15.59 -3.34
C GLU A 5 -3.47 15.86 -2.04
N GLU A 6 -4.19 16.21 -0.97
CA GLU A 6 -3.61 16.39 0.36
C GLU A 6 -3.10 15.07 0.94
N GLY A 7 -3.85 13.97 0.76
CA GLY A 7 -3.38 12.62 1.07
C GLY A 7 -2.09 12.27 0.33
N MET A 8 -2.00 12.62 -0.96
CA MET A 8 -0.81 12.39 -1.78
C MET A 8 0.42 13.16 -1.30
N LYS A 9 0.25 14.34 -0.69
CA LYS A 9 1.36 15.09 -0.08
C LYS A 9 1.88 14.42 1.19
N LEU A 10 1.02 13.73 1.95
CA LEU A 10 1.42 13.10 3.21
C LEU A 10 2.46 11.99 3.00
N ARG A 11 2.34 11.22 1.90
CA ARG A 11 3.31 10.16 1.58
C ARG A 11 4.69 10.67 1.14
N ASN A 12 4.85 11.96 0.85
CA ASN A 12 6.17 12.47 0.48
C ASN A 12 7.16 12.28 1.63
N GLY A 13 8.33 11.72 1.31
CA GLY A 13 9.37 11.39 2.28
C GLY A 13 9.14 10.09 3.04
N THR A 14 8.09 9.31 2.74
CA THR A 14 8.04 7.92 3.21
C THR A 14 9.05 7.06 2.47
N SER A 15 9.60 6.07 3.15
CA SER A 15 10.47 5.04 2.57
C SER A 15 10.00 3.66 3.02
N PHE A 16 10.47 2.62 2.32
CA PHE A 16 10.18 1.23 2.68
C PHE A 16 10.57 0.93 4.13
N GLN A 17 9.65 0.35 4.88
CA GLN A 17 9.84 -0.06 6.27
C GLN A 17 9.73 -1.58 6.44
N GLY A 18 8.96 -2.26 5.58
CA GLY A 18 8.79 -3.71 5.63
C GLY A 18 7.70 -4.20 4.67
N CYS A 19 7.40 -5.50 4.74
CA CYS A 19 6.31 -6.12 3.98
C CYS A 19 5.23 -6.67 4.92
N VAL A 20 4.00 -6.76 4.41
CA VAL A 20 2.88 -7.39 5.10
C VAL A 20 2.26 -8.44 4.18
N LYS A 21 1.68 -9.49 4.79
CA LYS A 21 0.88 -10.47 4.06
C LYS A 21 -0.60 -10.13 4.19
N ALA A 22 -1.27 -9.91 3.06
CA ALA A 22 -2.70 -9.65 2.98
C ALA A 22 -3.19 -9.86 1.55
N HIS A 23 -4.39 -10.40 1.39
CA HIS A 23 -5.05 -10.38 0.08
C HIS A 23 -5.47 -8.95 -0.28
N TYR A 24 -5.46 -8.64 -1.57
CA TYR A 24 -5.95 -7.35 -2.09
C TYR A 24 -7.35 -6.98 -1.55
N SER A 25 -8.28 -7.94 -1.54
CA SER A 25 -9.64 -7.71 -1.03
C SER A 25 -9.67 -7.30 0.44
N GLN A 26 -8.79 -7.86 1.28
CA GLN A 26 -8.68 -7.50 2.69
C GLN A 26 -8.19 -6.05 2.86
N LEU A 27 -7.23 -5.62 2.02
CA LEU A 27 -6.77 -4.22 2.02
C LEU A 27 -7.86 -3.26 1.57
N VAL A 28 -8.64 -3.64 0.55
CA VAL A 28 -9.79 -2.85 0.09
C VAL A 28 -10.88 -2.74 1.15
N GLU A 29 -11.20 -3.84 1.84
CA GLU A 29 -12.19 -3.84 2.93
C GLU A 29 -11.74 -2.94 4.08
N MET A 30 -10.46 -2.98 4.45
CA MET A 30 -9.93 -2.26 5.61
C MET A 30 -9.66 -0.78 5.33
N PHE A 31 -9.12 -0.46 4.16
CA PHE A 31 -8.61 0.88 3.83
C PHE A 31 -9.38 1.56 2.68
N GLY A 32 -10.35 0.88 2.08
CA GLY A 32 -11.09 1.33 0.89
C GLY A 32 -10.31 1.09 -0.40
N GLU A 33 -10.83 1.57 -1.52
CA GLU A 33 -10.15 1.47 -2.82
C GLU A 33 -8.76 2.14 -2.82
N PRO A 34 -7.75 1.53 -3.44
CA PRO A 34 -6.43 2.13 -3.59
C PRO A 34 -6.47 3.33 -4.54
N TYR A 35 -5.40 4.13 -4.47
CA TYR A 35 -5.03 4.99 -5.57
C TYR A 35 -4.28 4.19 -6.64
N THR A 36 -4.67 4.41 -7.89
CA THR A 36 -4.04 3.83 -9.08
C THR A 36 -3.60 4.98 -10.00
N ASN A 37 -2.33 5.00 -10.41
CA ASN A 37 -1.83 6.00 -11.35
C ASN A 37 -1.44 5.33 -12.68
N PRO A 38 -2.15 5.63 -13.79
CA PRO A 38 -1.83 5.03 -15.09
C PRO A 38 -0.43 5.42 -15.61
N ASP A 39 0.12 6.56 -15.17
CA ASP A 39 1.46 7.01 -15.55
C ASP A 39 2.57 6.43 -14.64
N ASN A 40 2.20 5.65 -13.62
CA ASN A 40 3.16 5.04 -12.72
C ASN A 40 3.57 3.65 -13.22
N HIS A 41 4.82 3.54 -13.65
CA HIS A 41 5.38 2.29 -14.17
C HIS A 41 5.92 1.34 -13.09
N LYS A 42 5.72 1.61 -11.80
CA LYS A 42 6.33 0.82 -10.71
C LYS A 42 5.33 0.17 -9.77
N THR A 43 4.17 0.77 -9.60
CA THR A 43 3.14 0.28 -8.67
C THR A 43 1.80 0.25 -9.40
N ASP A 44 0.99 -0.74 -9.09
CA ASP A 44 -0.34 -0.96 -9.64
C ASP A 44 -1.39 -0.36 -8.69
N ALA A 45 -1.19 -0.52 -7.38
CA ALA A 45 -2.04 0.02 -6.32
C ALA A 45 -1.21 0.61 -5.17
N GLU A 46 -1.70 1.71 -4.61
CA GLU A 46 -1.13 2.35 -3.42
C GLU A 46 -2.26 2.85 -2.48
N TRP A 47 -2.15 2.54 -1.19
CA TRP A 47 -2.94 3.16 -0.13
C TRP A 47 -2.07 4.13 0.64
N ILE A 48 -2.67 5.22 1.11
CA ILE A 48 -2.08 6.15 2.06
C ILE A 48 -2.96 6.15 3.30
N VAL A 49 -2.40 5.68 4.42
CA VAL A 49 -3.12 5.46 5.67
C VAL A 49 -2.59 6.41 6.73
N SER A 50 -3.47 7.18 7.34
CA SER A 50 -3.14 7.99 8.51
C SER A 50 -3.06 7.10 9.75
N THR A 51 -1.87 6.98 10.33
CA THR A 51 -1.66 6.31 11.63
C THR A 51 -1.47 7.36 12.74
N PRO A 52 -1.56 6.98 14.03
CA PRO A 52 -1.20 7.86 15.14
C PRO A 52 0.25 8.36 15.11
N TYR A 53 1.14 7.67 14.38
CA TYR A 53 2.58 7.95 14.31
C TYR A 53 2.99 8.67 13.02
N GLY A 54 2.02 8.99 12.16
CA GLY A 54 2.24 9.59 10.85
C GLY A 54 1.69 8.74 9.70
N PRO A 55 1.94 9.15 8.45
CA PRO A 55 1.43 8.43 7.29
C PRO A 55 2.20 7.14 7.05
N ALA A 56 1.46 6.07 6.79
CA ALA A 56 1.97 4.84 6.18
C ALA A 56 1.48 4.77 4.73
N THR A 57 2.24 4.09 3.88
CA THR A 57 1.76 3.66 2.56
C THR A 57 1.73 2.14 2.49
N ILE A 58 0.79 1.58 1.73
CA ILE A 58 0.77 0.15 1.39
C ILE A 58 0.75 0.07 -0.12
N TYR A 59 1.65 -0.69 -0.75
CA TYR A 59 1.76 -0.71 -2.20
C TYR A 59 2.45 -1.97 -2.70
N ASN A 60 2.17 -2.35 -3.93
CA ASN A 60 2.98 -3.34 -4.64
C ASN A 60 4.17 -2.62 -5.32
N TYR A 61 5.30 -3.29 -5.48
CA TYR A 61 6.48 -2.66 -6.10
C TYR A 61 7.12 -3.58 -7.14
N LYS A 62 7.02 -3.17 -8.40
CA LYS A 62 7.69 -3.78 -9.55
C LYS A 62 7.39 -5.27 -9.79
N ASN A 63 6.29 -5.77 -9.24
CA ASN A 63 5.85 -7.17 -9.38
C ASN A 63 4.53 -7.32 -10.14
N GLY A 64 3.79 -6.23 -10.39
CA GLY A 64 2.53 -6.24 -11.13
C GLY A 64 2.64 -5.80 -12.59
N TYR A 65 1.49 -5.61 -13.21
CA TYR A 65 1.36 -5.29 -14.64
C TYR A 65 1.95 -3.94 -15.00
N SER A 66 1.89 -2.95 -14.10
CA SER A 66 2.49 -1.63 -14.31
C SER A 66 3.99 -1.69 -14.63
N TYR A 67 4.72 -2.69 -14.12
CA TYR A 67 6.16 -2.85 -14.35
C TYR A 67 6.51 -4.00 -15.29
N LEU A 68 5.86 -5.15 -15.16
CA LEU A 68 6.20 -6.38 -15.90
C LEU A 68 5.26 -6.65 -17.09
N GLY A 69 4.25 -5.81 -17.31
CA GLY A 69 3.20 -6.07 -18.30
C GLY A 69 2.46 -7.37 -17.97
N VAL A 70 2.08 -8.13 -19.00
CA VAL A 70 1.32 -9.39 -18.86
C VAL A 70 2.03 -10.48 -18.04
N SER A 71 3.34 -10.34 -17.82
CA SER A 71 4.14 -11.26 -17.00
C SER A 71 4.11 -10.93 -15.51
N GLY A 72 3.50 -9.81 -15.11
CA GLY A 72 3.33 -9.43 -13.71
C GLY A 72 2.22 -10.20 -13.01
N LEU A 73 2.05 -9.95 -11.72
CA LEU A 73 0.89 -10.41 -10.95
C LEU A 73 -0.31 -9.48 -11.17
N LYS A 74 -1.51 -10.04 -11.23
CA LYS A 74 -2.73 -9.25 -11.07
C LYS A 74 -2.94 -8.88 -9.60
N LEU A 75 -3.67 -7.80 -9.35
CA LEU A 75 -3.94 -7.33 -7.98
C LEU A 75 -4.58 -8.41 -7.10
N ASP A 76 -5.54 -9.17 -7.63
CA ASP A 76 -6.24 -10.25 -6.92
C ASP A 76 -5.38 -11.49 -6.65
N GLU A 77 -4.22 -11.61 -7.31
CA GLU A 77 -3.23 -12.68 -7.09
C GLU A 77 -2.15 -12.27 -6.08
N MET A 78 -2.10 -11.00 -5.66
CA MET A 78 -1.09 -10.50 -4.72
C MET A 78 -1.45 -10.80 -3.27
N ASP A 79 -0.47 -11.34 -2.53
CA ASP A 79 -0.57 -11.67 -1.11
C ASP A 79 0.50 -10.98 -0.24
N GLU A 80 1.52 -10.36 -0.84
CA GLU A 80 2.57 -9.60 -0.16
C GLU A 80 2.64 -8.16 -0.67
N TRP A 81 2.66 -7.21 0.27
CA TRP A 81 2.63 -5.78 0.00
C TRP A 81 3.74 -5.06 0.75
N HIS A 82 4.38 -4.11 0.09
CA HIS A 82 5.33 -3.22 0.74
C HIS A 82 4.57 -2.23 1.61
N VAL A 83 5.15 -1.90 2.75
CA VAL A 83 4.71 -0.81 3.61
C VAL A 83 5.79 0.24 3.71
N GLY A 84 5.42 1.46 3.35
CA GLY A 84 6.22 2.64 3.52
C GLY A 84 5.80 3.43 4.76
N GLY A 85 6.72 4.22 5.28
CA GLY A 85 6.49 5.10 6.42
C GLY A 85 7.64 6.07 6.59
N LYS A 86 7.46 7.05 7.47
CA LYS A 86 8.56 7.94 7.91
C LYS A 86 9.31 7.38 9.13
N ASN A 87 8.76 6.32 9.72
CA ASN A 87 9.24 5.68 10.93
C ASN A 87 8.72 4.22 10.99
N GLY A 88 9.26 3.44 11.93
CA GLY A 88 8.89 2.03 12.11
C GLY A 88 7.52 1.86 12.78
N GLU A 89 7.12 2.80 13.62
CA GLU A 89 5.88 2.76 14.39
C GLU A 89 4.64 2.82 13.49
N SER A 90 4.71 3.59 12.40
CA SER A 90 3.65 3.60 11.38
C SER A 90 3.51 2.23 10.70
N TYR A 91 4.63 1.53 10.47
CA TYR A 91 4.62 0.18 9.91
C TYR A 91 4.06 -0.85 10.91
N GLU A 92 4.52 -0.81 12.16
CA GLU A 92 4.04 -1.71 13.22
C GLU A 92 2.53 -1.55 13.44
N TRP A 93 2.01 -0.32 13.36
CA TRP A 93 0.58 -0.07 13.45
C TRP A 93 -0.21 -0.77 12.33
N ILE A 94 0.29 -0.72 11.08
CA ILE A 94 -0.35 -1.43 9.95
C ILE A 94 -0.33 -2.94 10.16
N MET A 95 0.81 -3.48 10.60
CA MET A 95 0.95 -4.91 10.92
C MET A 95 -0.08 -5.37 11.95
N GLN A 96 -0.24 -4.61 13.05
CA GLN A 96 -1.21 -4.92 14.10
C GLN A 96 -2.66 -4.86 13.60
N ARG A 97 -2.99 -3.90 12.74
CA ARG A 97 -4.34 -3.77 12.17
C ARG A 97 -4.71 -4.96 11.30
N LEU A 98 -3.76 -5.47 10.51
CA LEU A 98 -3.97 -6.62 9.63
C LEU A 98 -3.97 -7.95 10.38
N SER A 99 -3.16 -8.10 11.45
CA SER A 99 -3.14 -9.32 12.26
C SER A 99 -4.36 -9.49 13.15
N SER A 100 -5.01 -8.40 13.56
CA SER A 100 -6.19 -8.42 14.45
C SER A 100 -7.49 -8.88 13.77
N GLN A 101 -7.42 -9.36 12.53
CA GLN A 101 -8.55 -9.87 11.74
C GLN A 101 -8.36 -11.33 11.28
N LEU A 102 -7.30 -12.00 11.76
CA LEU A 102 -7.11 -13.46 11.67
C LEU A 102 -7.58 -14.12 12.97
#